data_AF-A0A944DLY1-F1
#
_entry.id   AF-A0A944DLY1-F1
#
_cell.length_a   1.000
_cell.length_b   1.000
_cell.length_c   1.000
_cell.angle_alpha   90.00
_cell.angle_beta   90.00
_cell.angle_gamma   90.00
#
_symmetry.space_group_name_H-M   'P 1'
#
loop_
_entity.id
_entity.type
_entity.pdbx_description
1 polymer ?
#
loop_
_entity_poly.entity_id
_entity_poly.type
_entity_poly.pdbx_seq_one_letter_code
_entity_poly.pdbx_strand_id
1 'polypeptide(L)'
;MKRRGCRLGGAVVCMLAACTVLFFFTTGSAVENPANLNDTQGVSAFAMYLVILILLAATSVALTGLGSVALEFLKYRSLKLRMGLYLLANIVLALTSLLGVLISVIYTYDSVSGVMATLLFSCAFALVLLAAPGRLK
;
A
#
# COMPACT_ATOMS: atom_id res chain seq x y z
N MET A 1 2.13 21.61 7.27
CA MET A 1 1.04 20.62 7.10
C MET A 1 0.79 20.29 5.63
N LYS A 2 0.72 21.27 4.71
CA LYS A 2 0.55 21.05 3.26
C LYS A 2 1.47 19.99 2.65
N ARG A 3 2.79 20.05 2.91
CA ARG A 3 3.76 19.03 2.43
C ARG A 3 3.51 17.61 2.95
N ARG A 4 2.95 17.46 4.15
CA ARG A 4 2.66 16.15 4.76
C ARG A 4 1.41 15.52 4.15
N GLY A 5 0.35 16.31 3.98
CA GLY A 5 -0.85 15.88 3.27
C GLY A 5 -0.54 15.44 1.84
N CYS A 6 0.32 16.21 1.13
CA CYS A 6 0.78 15.80 -0.21
C CYS A 6 1.56 14.49 -0.21
N ARG A 7 2.41 14.23 0.81
CA ARG A 7 3.17 12.96 0.92
C ARG A 7 2.25 11.77 1.18
N LEU A 8 1.31 11.90 2.12
CA LEU A 8 0.33 10.84 2.41
C LEU A 8 -0.61 10.61 1.22
N GLY A 9 -1.09 11.67 0.58
CA GLY A 9 -1.87 11.57 -0.65
C GLY A 9 -1.09 10.86 -1.75
N GLY A 10 0.19 11.21 -1.94
CA GLY A 10 1.09 10.53 -2.87
C GLY A 10 1.25 9.04 -2.52
N ALA A 11 1.40 8.69 -1.23
CA ALA A 11 1.50 7.31 -0.80
C ALA A 11 0.23 6.51 -1.14
N VAL A 12 -0.94 7.08 -0.89
CA VAL A 12 -2.24 6.48 -1.23
C VAL A 12 -2.36 6.28 -2.74
N VAL A 13 -2.00 7.29 -3.54
CA VAL A 13 -2.06 7.19 -5.01
C VAL A 13 -1.10 6.11 -5.51
N CYS A 14 0.15 6.08 -5.03
CA CYS A 14 1.11 5.04 -5.39
C CYS A 14 0.61 3.64 -5.03
N MET A 15 -0.02 3.49 -3.87
CA MET A 15 -0.57 2.23 -3.41
C MET A 15 -1.74 1.75 -4.27
N LEU A 16 -2.69 2.64 -4.57
CA LEU A 16 -3.81 2.31 -5.45
C LEU A 16 -3.33 1.99 -6.86
N ALA A 17 -2.37 2.77 -7.39
CA ALA A 17 -1.74 2.50 -8.68
C ALA A 17 -1.09 1.11 -8.69
N ALA A 18 -0.31 0.74 -7.67
CA ALA A 18 0.30 -0.57 -7.55
C ALA A 18 -0.74 -1.70 -7.56
N CYS A 19 -1.82 -1.56 -6.78
CA CYS A 19 -2.91 -2.54 -6.77
C CYS A 19 -3.58 -2.65 -8.14
N THR A 20 -3.83 -1.54 -8.84
CA THR A 20 -4.41 -1.59 -10.20
C THR A 20 -3.49 -2.25 -11.21
N VAL A 21 -2.18 -1.98 -11.16
CA VAL A 21 -1.19 -2.62 -12.04
C VAL A 21 -1.21 -4.12 -11.83
N LEU A 22 -1.17 -4.59 -10.57
CA LEU A 22 -1.24 -6.03 -10.30
C LEU A 22 -2.59 -6.63 -10.72
N PHE A 23 -3.70 -5.97 -10.41
CA PHE A 23 -5.04 -6.50 -10.71
C PHE A 23 -5.26 -6.67 -12.23
N PHE A 24 -4.87 -5.69 -13.05
CA PHE A 24 -5.13 -5.74 -14.50
C PHE A 24 -4.06 -6.47 -15.31
N PHE A 25 -2.78 -6.40 -14.91
CA PHE A 25 -1.68 -6.87 -15.76
C PHE A 25 -1.05 -8.18 -15.32
N THR A 26 -1.31 -8.66 -14.10
CA THR A 26 -0.69 -9.91 -13.61
C THR A 26 -1.66 -11.05 -13.33
N THR A 27 -2.96 -10.77 -13.21
CA THR A 27 -4.00 -11.79 -13.04
C THR A 27 -4.21 -12.65 -14.29
N GLY A 28 -3.98 -12.10 -15.49
CA GLY A 28 -4.10 -12.82 -16.76
C GLY A 28 -2.89 -13.70 -17.12
N SER A 29 -1.75 -13.52 -16.46
CA SER A 29 -0.49 -14.23 -16.78
C SER A 29 -0.11 -15.30 -15.76
N ALA A 30 -0.72 -15.29 -14.58
CA ALA A 30 -0.44 -16.24 -13.50
C ALA A 30 -1.24 -17.53 -13.67
N VAL A 31 -0.87 -18.35 -14.67
CA VAL A 31 -1.41 -19.71 -14.81
C VAL A 31 -0.83 -20.57 -13.69
N GLU A 32 -1.69 -21.21 -12.89
CA GLU A 32 -1.27 -22.08 -11.77
C GLU A 32 -0.52 -23.34 -12.26
N ASN A 33 -0.84 -23.80 -13.47
CA ASN A 33 -0.19 -24.94 -14.12
C ASN A 33 0.31 -24.57 -15.53
N PRO A 34 1.59 -24.20 -15.70
CA PRO A 34 2.13 -23.88 -17.03
C PRO A 34 2.16 -25.09 -17.97
N ALA A 35 2.03 -26.32 -17.45
CA ALA A 35 1.96 -27.54 -18.24
C ALA A 35 0.53 -27.88 -18.71
N ASN A 36 -0.52 -27.28 -18.14
CA ASN A 36 -1.90 -27.49 -18.55
C ASN A 36 -2.76 -26.23 -18.35
N LEU A 37 -2.90 -25.45 -19.42
CA LEU A 37 -3.67 -24.20 -19.45
C LEU A 37 -5.18 -24.39 -19.21
N ASN A 38 -5.68 -25.62 -19.28
CA ASN A 38 -7.09 -25.96 -19.10
C ASN A 38 -7.42 -26.46 -17.68
N ASP A 39 -6.42 -26.46 -16.79
CA ASP A 39 -6.58 -26.83 -15.39
C ASP A 39 -7.17 -25.65 -14.61
N THR A 40 -8.49 -25.66 -14.44
CA THR A 40 -9.24 -24.61 -13.72
C THR A 40 -9.42 -24.93 -12.23
N GLN A 41 -8.71 -25.93 -11.70
CA GLN A 41 -8.89 -26.38 -10.32
C GLN A 41 -8.08 -25.54 -9.33
N GLY A 42 -8.57 -24.34 -9.01
CA GLY A 42 -8.00 -23.50 -7.97
C GLY A 42 -8.19 -22.01 -8.23
N VAL A 43 -8.41 -21.22 -7.18
CA VAL A 43 -8.13 -19.78 -7.26
C VAL A 43 -6.63 -19.65 -7.06
N SER A 44 -5.93 -19.00 -7.99
CA SER A 44 -4.48 -18.87 -7.86
C SER A 44 -4.09 -18.24 -6.52
N ALA A 45 -3.07 -18.78 -5.85
CA ALA A 45 -2.58 -18.23 -4.59
C ALA A 45 -2.29 -16.71 -4.72
N PHE A 46 -1.75 -16.30 -5.86
CA PHE A 46 -1.56 -14.89 -6.21
C PHE A 46 -2.88 -14.09 -6.18
N ALA A 47 -3.94 -14.59 -6.82
CA ALA A 47 -5.25 -13.93 -6.81
C ALA A 47 -5.83 -13.83 -5.39
N MET A 48 -5.68 -14.86 -4.56
CA MET A 48 -6.11 -14.80 -3.15
C MET A 48 -5.37 -13.70 -2.37
N TYR A 49 -4.03 -13.67 -2.46
CA TYR A 49 -3.22 -12.65 -1.78
C TYR A 49 -3.49 -11.25 -2.32
N LEU A 50 -3.77 -11.12 -3.62
CA LEU A 50 -4.11 -9.85 -4.25
C LEU A 50 -5.46 -9.30 -3.76
N VAL A 51 -6.47 -10.15 -3.60
CA VAL A 51 -7.75 -9.75 -3.01
C VAL A 51 -7.57 -9.28 -1.56
N ILE A 52 -6.81 -10.04 -0.76
CA ILE A 52 -6.47 -9.65 0.62
C ILE A 52 -5.74 -8.31 0.64
N LEU A 53 -4.79 -8.11 -0.28
CA LEU A 53 -4.02 -6.87 -0.40
C LEU A 53 -4.92 -5.68 -0.76
N ILE A 54 -5.91 -5.85 -1.66
CA ILE A 54 -6.88 -4.80 -2.01
C ILE A 54 -7.75 -4.44 -0.81
N LEU A 55 -8.24 -5.43 -0.07
CA LEU A 55 -9.04 -5.19 1.14
C LEU A 55 -8.23 -4.45 2.21
N LEU A 56 -6.98 -4.86 2.43
CA LEU A 56 -6.07 -4.14 3.34
C LEU A 56 -5.75 -2.73 2.82
N ALA A 57 -5.55 -2.55 1.51
CA ALA A 57 -5.30 -1.24 0.92
C ALA A 57 -6.51 -0.31 1.15
N ALA A 58 -7.74 -0.78 0.90
CA ALA A 58 -8.94 0.01 1.14
C ALA A 58 -9.10 0.42 2.61
N THR A 59 -8.93 -0.53 3.53
CA THR A 59 -9.03 -0.27 4.99
C THR A 59 -7.93 0.66 5.49
N SER A 60 -6.70 0.49 5.03
CA SER A 60 -5.57 1.35 5.40
C SER A 60 -5.69 2.77 4.84
N VAL A 61 -6.22 2.94 3.62
CA VAL A 61 -6.52 4.26 3.05
C VAL A 61 -7.61 4.96 3.86
N ALA A 62 -8.68 4.25 4.23
CA ALA A 62 -9.74 4.81 5.08
C ALA A 62 -9.19 5.26 6.45
N LEU A 63 -8.38 4.41 7.10
CA LEU A 63 -7.73 4.74 8.37
C LEU A 63 -6.79 5.95 8.24
N THR A 64 -6.03 6.02 7.15
CA THR A 64 -5.10 7.13 6.87
C THR A 64 -5.86 8.44 6.64
N GLY A 65 -7.00 8.38 5.94
CA GLY A 65 -7.89 9.52 5.75
C GLY A 65 -8.47 10.03 7.08
N LEU A 66 -9.09 9.15 7.86
CA LEU A 66 -9.62 9.47 9.19
C LEU A 66 -8.54 10.00 10.13
N GLY A 67 -7.38 9.35 10.15
CA GLY A 67 -6.24 9.75 10.96
C GLY A 67 -5.68 11.10 10.55
N SER A 68 -5.67 11.43 9.26
CA SER A 68 -5.25 12.74 8.76
C SER A 68 -6.18 13.86 9.23
N VAL A 69 -7.50 13.63 9.16
CA VAL A 69 -8.52 14.55 9.66
C VAL A 69 -8.39 14.73 11.17
N ALA A 70 -8.27 13.65 11.94
CA ALA A 70 -8.07 13.71 13.39
C ALA A 70 -6.80 14.48 13.78
N LEU A 71 -5.73 14.34 12.98
CA LEU A 71 -4.48 15.06 13.23
C LEU A 71 -4.56 16.56 12.92
N GLU A 72 -5.45 16.98 12.03
CA GLU A 72 -5.78 18.38 11.76
C GLU A 72 -6.38 19.03 13.01
N PHE A 73 -7.33 18.36 13.67
CA PHE A 73 -7.96 18.81 14.91
C PHE A 73 -6.98 18.89 16.09
N LEU A 74 -5.93 18.07 16.09
CA LEU A 74 -4.92 18.00 17.16
C LEU A 74 -3.68 18.85 16.88
N LYS A 75 -3.75 19.82 15.95
CA LYS A 75 -2.61 20.65 15.53
C LYS A 75 -1.89 21.35 16.69
N TYR A 76 -2.62 21.80 17.71
CA TYR A 76 -2.09 22.53 18.87
C TYR A 76 -1.69 21.64 20.05
N ARG A 77 -1.87 20.32 19.96
CA ARG A 77 -1.49 19.37 21.02
C ARG A 77 -0.01 18.97 20.94
N SER A 78 0.45 18.32 22.01
CA SER A 78 1.84 17.89 22.17
C SER A 78 2.31 16.99 21.03
N LEU A 79 3.59 17.10 20.69
CA LEU A 79 4.20 16.34 19.60
C LEU A 79 4.11 14.82 19.83
N LYS A 80 4.20 14.36 21.08
CA LYS A 80 4.05 12.94 21.44
C LYS A 80 2.68 12.39 21.02
N LEU A 81 1.61 13.15 21.29
CA LEU A 81 0.24 12.74 20.97
C LEU A 81 0.01 12.73 19.45
N ARG A 82 0.55 13.73 18.74
CA ARG A 82 0.51 13.80 17.27
C ARG A 82 1.31 12.69 16.60
N MET A 83 2.43 12.28 17.18
CA MET A 83 3.26 11.17 16.69
C MET A 83 2.57 9.82 16.95
N GLY A 84 1.99 9.64 18.13
CA GLY A 84 1.24 8.42 18.47
C GLY A 84 0.03 8.22 17.56
N LEU A 85 -0.79 9.26 17.36
CA LEU A 85 -1.92 9.20 16.43
C LEU A 85 -1.47 8.96 15.00
N TYR A 86 -0.35 9.56 14.58
CA TYR A 86 0.21 9.34 13.26
C TYR A 86 0.58 7.87 13.03
N LEU A 87 1.35 7.30 13.96
CA LEU A 87 1.73 5.90 13.92
C LEU A 87 0.49 5.01 13.87
N LEU A 88 -0.47 5.22 14.78
CA LEU A 88 -1.69 4.41 14.83
C LEU A 88 -2.47 4.44 13.51
N ALA A 89 -2.60 5.60 12.89
CA ALA A 89 -3.37 5.75 11.65
C ALA A 89 -2.63 5.25 10.40
N ASN A 90 -1.30 5.27 10.37
CA ASN A 90 -0.52 5.05 9.15
C ASN A 90 0.32 3.77 9.17
N ILE A 91 0.47 3.11 10.33
CA ILE A 91 1.22 1.85 10.44
C ILE A 91 0.61 0.75 9.59
N VAL A 92 -0.72 0.69 9.51
CA VAL A 92 -1.42 -0.28 8.67
C VAL A 92 -1.11 -0.04 7.19
N LEU A 93 -1.06 1.22 6.75
CA LEU A 93 -0.69 1.58 5.38
C LEU A 93 0.78 1.22 5.07
N ALA A 94 1.69 1.47 6.01
CA ALA A 94 3.09 1.07 5.90
C ALA A 94 3.26 -0.46 5.83
N LEU A 95 2.56 -1.22 6.69
CA LEU A 95 2.60 -2.68 6.67
C LEU A 95 1.98 -3.25 5.40
N THR A 96 0.88 -2.67 4.92
CA THR A 96 0.21 -3.13 3.71
C THR A 96 1.09 -2.85 2.47
N SER A 97 1.78 -1.70 2.42
CA SER A 97 2.72 -1.42 1.32
C SER A 97 3.91 -2.38 1.35
N LEU A 98 4.45 -2.69 2.53
CA LEU A 98 5.49 -3.71 2.68
C LEU A 98 5.01 -5.10 2.22
N LEU A 99 3.80 -5.50 2.60
CA LEU A 99 3.19 -6.75 2.14
C LEU A 99 3.03 -6.76 0.61
N GLY A 100 2.62 -5.63 0.02
CA GLY A 100 2.51 -5.47 -1.43
C GLY A 100 3.86 -5.65 -2.14
N VAL A 101 4.96 -5.12 -1.60
CA VAL A 101 6.32 -5.39 -2.10
C VAL A 101 6.61 -6.89 -2.09
N LEU A 102 6.35 -7.57 -0.97
CA LEU A 102 6.63 -9.00 -0.83
C LEU A 102 5.82 -9.84 -1.83
N ILE A 103 4.51 -9.60 -1.94
CA ILE A 103 3.65 -10.30 -2.90
C ILE A 103 4.12 -10.06 -4.33
N SER A 104 4.44 -8.82 -4.67
CA SER A 104 4.90 -8.45 -6.02
C SER A 104 6.22 -9.12 -6.38
N VAL A 105 7.18 -9.17 -5.46
CA VAL A 105 8.47 -9.85 -5.67
C VAL A 105 8.30 -11.37 -5.75
N ILE A 106 7.50 -11.98 -4.89
CA ILE A 106 7.38 -13.45 -4.87
C ILE A 106 6.67 -13.96 -6.13
N TYR A 107 5.61 -13.28 -6.57
CA TYR A 107 4.73 -13.81 -7.62
C TYR A 107 4.91 -13.18 -8.99
N THR A 108 5.55 -12.00 -9.09
CA THR A 108 5.54 -11.22 -10.33
C THR A 108 6.88 -10.59 -10.71
N TYR A 109 7.99 -10.96 -10.07
CA TYR A 109 9.30 -10.30 -10.31
C TYR A 109 9.80 -10.40 -11.75
N ASP A 110 9.44 -11.48 -12.46
CA ASP A 110 9.81 -11.71 -13.86
C ASP A 110 9.03 -10.82 -14.85
N SER A 111 8.02 -10.09 -14.38
CA SER A 111 7.17 -9.24 -15.21
C SER A 111 7.45 -7.76 -14.99
N VAL A 112 7.41 -6.97 -16.07
CA VAL A 112 7.53 -5.51 -16.00
C VAL A 112 6.46 -4.90 -15.07
N SER A 113 5.24 -5.44 -15.11
CA SER A 113 4.14 -5.05 -14.22
C SER A 113 4.44 -5.30 -12.75
N GLY A 114 5.04 -6.45 -12.42
CA GLY A 114 5.46 -6.75 -11.06
C GLY A 114 6.58 -5.84 -10.57
N VAL A 115 7.62 -5.60 -11.39
CA VAL A 115 8.68 -4.66 -11.05
C VAL A 115 8.11 -3.25 -10.79
N MET A 116 7.20 -2.78 -11.65
CA MET A 116 6.53 -1.49 -11.47
C MET A 116 5.67 -1.44 -10.20
N ALA A 117 4.90 -2.49 -9.90
CA ALA A 117 4.12 -2.57 -8.68
C ALA A 117 5.02 -2.55 -7.42
N THR A 118 6.13 -3.28 -7.43
CA THR A 118 7.13 -3.30 -6.35
C THR A 118 7.71 -1.91 -6.09
N LEU A 119 8.05 -1.18 -7.16
CA LEU A 119 8.54 0.20 -7.04
C LEU A 119 7.48 1.14 -6.47
N LEU A 120 6.23 1.01 -6.91
CA LEU A 120 5.12 1.83 -6.43
C LEU A 120 4.81 1.57 -4.95
N PHE A 121 4.78 0.30 -4.52
CA PHE A 121 4.62 -0.03 -3.09
C PHE A 121 5.79 0.46 -2.24
N SER A 122 7.03 0.34 -2.74
CA SER A 122 8.22 0.87 -2.07
C SER A 122 8.16 2.39 -1.93
N CYS A 123 7.71 3.09 -2.98
CA CYS A 123 7.49 4.53 -2.96
C CYS A 123 6.41 4.92 -1.95
N ALA A 124 5.28 4.19 -1.92
CA ALA A 124 4.23 4.41 -0.94
C ALA A 124 4.75 4.27 0.50
N PHE A 125 5.52 3.21 0.78
CA PHE A 125 6.14 2.99 2.08
C PHE A 125 7.08 4.14 2.47
N ALA A 126 7.98 4.54 1.57
CA ALA A 126 8.90 5.65 1.80
C ALA A 126 8.17 6.97 2.06
N LEU A 127 7.11 7.26 1.31
CA LEU A 127 6.30 8.47 1.49
C LEU A 127 5.58 8.48 2.84
N VAL A 128 5.07 7.33 3.31
CA VAL A 128 4.51 7.20 4.67
C VAL A 128 5.60 7.46 5.72
N LEU A 129 6.81 6.93 5.58
CA LEU A 129 7.86 7.24 6.54
C LEU A 129 8.23 8.74 6.54
N LEU A 130 8.33 9.34 5.36
CA LEU A 130 8.66 10.76 5.20
C LEU A 130 7.55 11.71 5.64
N ALA A 131 6.30 11.24 5.76
CA ALA A 131 5.20 12.06 6.24
C ALA A 131 5.09 12.12 7.77
N ALA A 132 6.03 11.51 8.51
CA ALA A 132 6.06 11.60 9.97
C ALA A 132 6.11 13.07 10.47
N PRO A 133 5.35 13.41 11.55
CA PRO A 133 5.38 14.75 12.11
C PRO A 133 6.76 15.08 12.69
N GLY A 134 7.47 16.00 12.03
CA GLY A 134 8.71 16.58 12.57
C GLY A 134 8.46 17.57 13.71
N ARG A 135 9.52 17.90 14.46
CA ARG A 135 9.48 19.01 15.42
C ARG A 135 9.20 20.30 14.63
N LEU A 136 8.17 21.05 15.04
CA LEU A 136 8.07 22.45 14.69
C LEU A 136 9.34 23.11 15.26
N LYS A 137 10.22 23.58 14.37
CA LYS A 137 11.18 24.62 14.74
C LYS A 137 10.44 25.95 14.76
#